data_AF-A0A069RC04-F1
#
_entry.id   AF-A0A069RC04-F1
#
_cell.length_a   1.000
_cell.length_b   1.000
_cell.length_c   1.000
_cell.angle_alpha   90.00
_cell.angle_beta   90.00
_cell.angle_gamma   90.00
#
_symmetry.space_group_name_H-M   'P 1'
#
loop_
_entity.id
_entity.type
_entity.pdbx_description
1 polymer ?
#
loop_
_entity_poly.entity_id
_entity_poly.type
_entity_poly.pdbx_seq_one_letter_code
_entity_poly.pdbx_strand_id
1 'polypeptide(L)' 'MEIKILGTGCDKCNKLEANAKKAVEELGIEADVIKIDDLVEIMQHGVLNPPALVIDGEVKVAGKSVDVKTIKKYITSK' A
#
# COMPACT_ATOMS: atom_id res chain seq x y z
N MET A 1 -7.58 9.06 4.70
CA MET A 1 -6.64 8.66 3.64
C MET A 1 -6.80 7.16 3.45
N GLU A 2 -6.96 6.63 2.24
CA GLU A 2 -7.21 5.18 2.07
C GLU A 2 -5.96 4.49 1.54
N ILE A 3 -5.38 3.52 2.25
CA ILE A 3 -4.22 2.75 1.80
C ILE A 3 -4.69 1.34 1.45
N LYS A 4 -4.79 1.06 0.15
CA LYS A 4 -5.09 -0.28 -0.36
C LYS A 4 -3.80 -1.01 -0.72
N ILE A 5 -3.62 -2.20 -0.15
CA ILE A 5 -2.46 -3.05 -0.39
C ILE A 5 -2.92 -4.22 -1.26
N LEU A 6 -2.53 -4.16 -2.52
CA LEU A 6 -2.88 -5.12 -3.56
C LEU A 6 -1.80 -6.19 -3.63
N GLY A 7 -2.04 -7.37 -3.06
CA GLY A 7 -1.03 -8.43 -3.02
C GLY A 7 -1.56 -9.79 -2.63
N THR A 8 -1.15 -10.82 -3.36
CA THR A 8 -1.56 -12.22 -3.23
C THR A 8 -0.97 -12.95 -2.02
N GLY A 9 -0.83 -12.26 -0.87
CA GLY A 9 -0.55 -12.92 0.40
C GLY A 9 0.91 -13.30 0.69
N CYS A 10 1.91 -12.78 -0.03
CA CYS A 10 3.31 -12.95 0.37
C CYS A 10 3.64 -12.22 1.69
N ASP A 11 4.62 -12.74 2.45
CA ASP A 11 5.16 -12.12 3.68
C ASP A 11 5.54 -10.63 3.53
N LYS A 12 5.95 -10.25 2.31
CA LYS A 12 6.28 -8.87 1.95
C LYS A 12 5.08 -7.93 2.05
N CYS A 13 3.86 -8.40 1.76
CA CYS A 13 2.64 -7.59 1.83
C CYS A 13 2.24 -7.33 3.28
N ASN A 14 2.34 -8.34 4.15
CA ASN A 14 2.10 -8.17 5.59
C ASN A 14 3.09 -7.17 6.22
N LYS A 15 4.37 -7.26 5.84
CA LYS A 15 5.37 -6.26 6.25
C LYS A 15 5.02 -4.86 5.75
N LEU A 16 4.55 -4.74 4.51
CA LEU A 16 4.12 -3.48 3.92
C LEU A 16 2.95 -2.86 4.70
N GLU A 17 1.96 -3.67 5.09
CA GLU A 17 0.82 -3.24 5.88
C GLU A 17 1.24 -2.72 7.25
N ALA A 18 2.04 -3.50 7.99
CA ALA A 18 2.55 -3.09 9.29
C ALA A 18 3.38 -1.80 9.18
N ASN A 19 4.15 -1.67 8.11
CA ASN A 19 4.94 -0.48 7.83
C ASN A 19 4.07 0.73 7.48
N ALA A 20 2.98 0.54 6.73
CA ALA A 20 2.03 1.59 6.40
C ALA A 20 1.30 2.08 7.65
N LYS A 21 0.78 1.18 8.48
CA LYS A 21 0.16 1.53 9.77
C LYS A 21 1.13 2.34 10.65
N LYS A 22 2.38 1.87 10.81
CA LYS A 22 3.41 2.63 11.54
C LYS A 22 3.71 3.99 10.93
N ALA A 23 3.81 4.08 9.60
CA ALA A 23 4.06 5.34 8.91
C ALA A 23 2.94 6.36 9.18
N VAL A 24 1.70 5.91 9.13
CA VAL A 24 0.48 6.69 9.34
C VAL A 24 0.38 7.16 10.79
N GLU A 25 0.62 6.26 11.74
CA GLU A 25 0.64 6.54 13.18
C GLU A 25 1.76 7.52 13.55
N GLU A 26 2.97 7.35 13.01
CA GLU A 26 4.09 8.29 13.22
C GLU A 26 3.87 9.66 12.56
N LEU A 27 3.12 9.70 11.46
CA LEU A 27 2.75 10.95 10.78
C LEU A 27 1.52 11.61 11.41
N GLY A 28 0.83 10.96 12.35
CA GLY A 28 -0.37 11.48 13.01
C GLY A 28 -1.54 11.70 12.06
N ILE A 29 -1.64 10.90 11.01
CA ILE A 29 -2.68 10.99 9.98
C ILE A 29 -3.64 9.81 10.11
N GLU A 30 -4.91 10.02 9.80
CA GLU A 30 -5.88 8.91 9.72
C GLU A 30 -5.80 8.28 8.33
N ALA A 31 -5.25 7.06 8.27
CA ALA A 31 -5.30 6.24 7.07
C ALA A 31 -5.91 4.86 7.32
N ASP A 32 -6.85 4.49 6.45
CA ASP A 32 -7.53 3.20 6.47
C ASP A 32 -6.72 2.20 5.65
N VAL A 33 -6.22 1.14 6.30
CA VAL A 33 -5.34 0.17 5.62
C VAL A 33 -6.15 -1.07 5.25
N ILE A 34 -6.45 -1.20 3.95
CA ILE A 34 -7.27 -2.26 3.37
C ILE A 34 -6.36 -3.19 2.58
N LYS A 35 -6.33 -4.48 2.93
CA LYS A 35 -5.58 -5.48 2.17
C LYS A 35 -6.50 -6.13 1.15
N ILE A 36 -6.07 -6.14 -0.10
CA ILE A 36 -6.78 -6.73 -1.23
C ILE A 36 -5.90 -7.84 -1.80
N ASP A 37 -6.29 -9.08 -1.52
CA ASP A 37 -5.65 -10.28 -2.05
C ASP A 37 -6.34 -10.83 -3.31
N ASP A 38 -7.41 -10.17 -3.74
CA ASP A 38 -8.19 -10.55 -4.90
C ASP A 38 -7.51 -10.15 -6.21
N LEU A 39 -7.05 -11.14 -6.98
CA LEU A 39 -6.43 -10.93 -8.29
C LEU A 39 -7.31 -10.11 -9.25
N VAL A 40 -8.63 -10.25 -9.12
CA VAL A 40 -9.60 -9.51 -9.95
C VAL A 40 -9.56 -8.02 -9.65
N GLU A 41 -9.57 -7.61 -8.38
CA GLU A 41 -9.44 -6.20 -7.99
C GLU A 41 -8.06 -5.62 -8.38
N ILE A 42 -6.99 -6.41 -8.25
CA ILE A 42 -5.63 -6.01 -8.63
C ILE A 42 -5.59 -5.68 -10.14
N MET A 43 -6.16 -6.53 -10.98
CA MET A 43 -6.26 -6.28 -12.42
C MET A 43 -7.18 -5.09 -12.75
N GLN A 44 -8.29 -4.91 -12.03
CA GLN A 44 -9.18 -3.76 -12.20
C GLN A 44 -8.49 -2.43 -11.86
N HIS A 45 -7.58 -2.45 -10.88
CA HIS A 45 -6.75 -1.30 -10.52
C HIS A 45 -5.58 -1.05 -11.49
N GLY A 46 -5.42 -1.85 -12.55
CA GLY A 46 -4.35 -1.69 -13.53
C GLY A 46 -2.97 -2.12 -13.02
N VAL A 47 -2.92 -2.87 -11.92
CA VAL A 47 -1.68 -3.40 -11.37
C VAL A 47 -1.35 -4.71 -12.07
N LEU A 48 -0.36 -4.67 -12.97
CA LEU A 48 0.12 -5.86 -13.68
C LEU A 48 0.93 -6.80 -12.77
N ASN A 49 1.71 -6.24 -11.84
CA ASN A 49 2.57 -7.00 -10.94
C ASN A 49 2.26 -6.66 -9.47
N PRO A 50 1.54 -7.52 -8.72
CA PRO A 50 1.53 -7.43 -7.26
C PRO A 50 2.93 -7.76 -6.71
N PRO A 51 3.35 -7.19 -5.57
CA PRO A 51 2.59 -6.31 -4.68
C PRO A 51 2.52 -4.85 -5.14
N ALA A 52 1.37 -4.22 -4.92
CA ALA A 52 1.13 -2.81 -5.16
C ALA A 52 0.55 -2.11 -3.92
N LEU A 53 0.88 -0.82 -3.80
CA LEU A 53 0.40 0.08 -2.77
C LEU A 53 -0.36 1.21 -3.45
N VAL A 54 -1.63 1.31 -3.13
CA VAL A 54 -2.54 2.34 -3.59
C VAL A 54 -2.84 3.25 -2.40
N ILE A 55 -2.72 4.55 -2.59
CA ILE A 55 -3.06 5.55 -1.57
C ILE A 55 -4.09 6.49 -2.18
N ASP A 56 -5.24 6.63 -1.54
CA ASP A 56 -6.35 7.48 -1.94
C ASP A 56 -6.85 7.16 -3.37
N GLY A 57 -6.86 5.86 -3.72
CA GLY A 57 -7.22 5.39 -5.06
C GLY A 57 -6.12 5.54 -6.12
N GLU A 58 -4.97 6.13 -5.78
CA GLU A 58 -3.84 6.30 -6.69
C GLU A 58 -2.74 5.26 -6.45
N VAL A 59 -2.32 4.56 -7.51
CA VAL A 59 -1.26 3.56 -7.45
C VAL A 59 0.10 4.27 -7.26
N LYS A 60 0.60 4.31 -6.03
CA LYS A 60 1.92 4.90 -5.72
C LYS A 60 3.06 3.93 -5.99
N VAL A 61 2.81 2.63 -5.82
CA VAL A 61 3.79 1.57 -6.04
C VAL A 61 3.11 0.38 -6.70
N ALA A 62 3.75 -0.17 -7.73
CA ALA A 62 3.39 -1.47 -8.30
C ALA A 62 4.67 -2.28 -8.57
N GLY A 63 4.61 -3.60 -8.34
CA GLY A 63 5.69 -4.53 -8.62
C GLY A 63 6.84 -4.57 -7.60
N LYS A 64 6.75 -3.87 -6.46
CA LYS A 64 7.77 -3.93 -5.41
C LYS A 64 7.19 -3.67 -4.02
N SER A 65 7.76 -4.32 -3.01
CA SER A 65 7.55 -3.97 -1.60
C SER A 65 8.41 -2.76 -1.22
N VAL A 66 7.84 -1.78 -0.53
CA VAL A 66 8.55 -0.57 -0.07
C VAL A 66 8.62 -0.50 1.45
N ASP A 67 9.68 0.08 1.99
CA ASP A 67 9.86 0.28 3.43
C ASP A 67 9.03 1.44 4.00
N VAL A 68 8.85 1.46 5.33
CA VAL A 68 8.19 2.55 6.09
C VAL A 68 8.59 3.94 5.60
N LYS A 69 9.91 4.18 5.43
CA LYS A 69 10.44 5.49 5.00
C LYS A 69 9.89 5.91 3.64
N THR A 70 9.78 4.96 2.72
CA THR A 70 9.28 5.21 1.38
C THR A 70 7.77 5.42 1.39
N ILE A 71 7.02 4.66 2.20
CA ILE A 71 5.58 4.85 2.40
C ILE A 71 5.31 6.25 2.95
N LYS A 72 6.02 6.65 4.02
CA LYS A 72 5.95 8.04 4.54
C LYS A 72 6.21 9.06 3.45
N LYS A 73 7.22 8.84 2.60
CA LYS A 73 7.54 9.73 1.49
C LYS A 73 6.39 9.85 0.47
N TYR A 74 5.71 8.75 0.15
CA TYR A 74 4.53 8.79 -0.73
C TYR A 74 3.33 9.49 -0.10
N ILE A 75 3.19 9.42 1.22
CA ILE A 75 2.11 10.08 1.95
C ILE A 75 2.39 11.58 2.12
N THR A 76 3.63 11.97 2.42
CA THR A 76 4.02 13.37 2.64
C THR A 76 4.27 14.13 1.33
N SER A 77 4.64 13.44 0.25
CA SER A 77 4.83 14.05 -1.07
C SER A 77 3.46 14.24 -1.76
N LYS A 78 2.73 15.27 -1.32
CA LYS A 78 1.55 15.80 -2.01
C LYS A 78 1.96 16.66 -3.20
#